data_AF-A0A0B1SLI1-F1
#
_entry.id   AF-A0A0B1SLI1-F1
#
_cell.length_a   1.000
_cell.length_b   1.000
_cell.length_c   1.000
_cell.angle_alpha   90.00
_cell.angle_beta   90.00
_cell.angle_gamma   90.00
#
_symmetry.space_group_name_H-M   'P 1'
#
loop_
_entity.id
_entity.type
_entity.pdbx_description
1 polymer ?
#
loop_
_entity_poly.entity_id
_entity_poly.type
_entity_poly.pdbx_seq_one_letter_code
_entity_poly.pdbx_strand_id
1 'polypeptide(L)'
;LISIISILAKNNEKYRDLLVKEKEYDEFLKGFEQQKEAAALEPRVTELDVQEVLHGKGSLEELQEIYVRLQEELQSLDGSESRYQNEIEEMEKKIAEMKEQAESFGDADKIAAEVEEEAKVLKMQQRRDELEAVVPELEHRQRNLEARLNELQDQLRSNPEYAAYQADLKKLEMLREENARRKAEIEEREKETNYEPLKAEVRRLRALYNERLVAKLIKK
;
A
#
# COMPACT_ATOMS: atom_id res chain seq x y z
N LEU A 1 -10.74 -24.00 8.38
CA LEU A 1 -12.14 -23.98 7.90
C LEU A 1 -13.16 -23.86 9.05
N ILE A 2 -13.19 -24.77 10.02
CA ILE A 2 -14.13 -24.69 11.16
C ILE A 2 -13.95 -23.42 12.01
N SER A 3 -12.71 -22.99 12.26
CA SER A 3 -12.41 -21.74 13.00
C SER A 3 -12.96 -20.50 12.29
N ILE A 4 -12.76 -20.38 10.98
CA ILE A 4 -13.20 -19.24 10.16
C ILE A 4 -14.72 -19.13 10.12
N ILE A 5 -15.44 -20.26 10.02
CA ILE A 5 -16.91 -20.29 10.05
C ILE A 5 -17.43 -19.85 11.42
N SER A 6 -16.79 -20.27 12.51
CA SER A 6 -17.14 -19.86 13.88
C SER A 6 -16.97 -18.35 14.09
N ILE A 7 -15.92 -17.77 13.54
CA ILE A 7 -15.63 -16.33 13.68
C ILE A 7 -16.61 -15.48 12.84
N LEU A 8 -16.91 -15.90 11.61
CA LEU A 8 -17.91 -15.23 10.77
C LEU A 8 -19.32 -15.30 11.38
N ALA A 9 -19.68 -16.42 12.01
CA ALA A 9 -20.94 -16.56 12.73
C ALA A 9 -21.02 -15.60 13.92
N LYS A 10 -19.94 -15.51 14.73
CA LYS A 10 -19.84 -14.58 15.86
C LYS A 10 -19.95 -13.10 15.44
N ASN A 11 -19.36 -12.73 14.31
CA ASN A 11 -19.48 -11.35 13.78
C ASN A 11 -20.91 -11.03 13.33
N ASN A 12 -21.63 -12.01 12.77
CA ASN A 12 -23.01 -11.83 12.34
C ASN A 12 -23.97 -11.71 13.55
N GLU A 13 -23.74 -12.48 14.62
CA GLU A 13 -24.48 -12.35 15.89
C GLU A 13 -24.26 -10.98 16.53
N LYS A 14 -23.01 -10.52 16.64
CA LYS A 14 -22.71 -9.18 17.19
C LYS A 14 -23.41 -8.05 16.42
N TYR A 15 -23.51 -8.16 15.10
CA TYR A 15 -24.20 -7.15 14.29
C TYR A 15 -25.72 -7.15 14.52
N ARG A 16 -26.31 -8.32 14.77
CA ARG A 16 -27.72 -8.43 15.15
C ARG A 16 -27.99 -7.86 16.53
N ASP A 17 -27.11 -8.13 17.49
CA ASP A 17 -27.24 -7.59 18.84
C ASP A 17 -27.14 -6.05 18.85
N LEU A 18 -26.26 -5.49 18.02
CA LEU A 18 -26.13 -4.04 17.86
C LEU A 18 -27.44 -3.40 17.35
N LEU A 19 -28.09 -4.01 16.37
CA LEU A 19 -29.37 -3.55 15.80
C LEU A 19 -30.54 -3.66 16.79
N VAL A 20 -30.54 -4.65 17.68
CA VAL A 20 -31.53 -4.76 18.75
C VAL A 20 -31.32 -3.64 19.78
N LYS A 21 -30.06 -3.35 20.12
CA LYS A 21 -29.72 -2.30 21.09
C LYS A 21 -30.04 -0.90 20.59
N GLU A 22 -29.85 -0.63 19.29
CA GLU A 22 -30.26 0.64 18.67
C GLU A 22 -31.76 0.89 18.85
N LYS A 23 -32.59 -0.14 18.62
CA LYS A 23 -34.05 -0.05 18.83
C LYS A 23 -34.44 0.15 20.29
N GLU A 24 -33.78 -0.54 21.22
CA GLU A 24 -34.01 -0.35 22.66
C GLU A 24 -33.67 1.08 23.12
N TYR A 25 -32.74 1.74 22.44
CA TYR A 25 -32.36 3.13 22.72
C TYR A 25 -33.41 4.12 22.21
N ASP A 26 -33.91 3.90 20.99
CA ASP A 26 -34.97 4.71 20.40
C ASP A 26 -36.29 4.61 21.20
N GLU A 27 -36.64 3.42 21.68
CA GLU A 27 -37.82 3.22 22.52
C GLU A 27 -37.70 3.93 23.87
N PHE A 28 -36.51 3.93 24.46
CA PHE A 28 -36.22 4.65 25.70
C PHE A 28 -36.36 6.17 25.54
N LEU A 29 -35.76 6.74 24.49
CA LEU A 29 -35.85 8.19 24.21
C LEU A 29 -37.29 8.63 23.99
N LYS A 30 -38.09 7.82 23.30
CA LYS A 30 -39.50 8.11 23.06
C LYS A 30 -40.34 8.08 24.34
N GLY A 31 -40.06 7.16 25.26
CA GLY A 31 -40.70 7.12 26.58
C GLY A 31 -40.39 8.36 27.41
N PHE A 32 -39.13 8.79 27.38
CA PHE A 32 -38.68 10.01 28.08
C PHE A 32 -39.37 11.29 27.56
N GLU A 33 -39.52 11.43 26.24
CA GLU A 33 -40.23 12.57 25.65
C GLU A 33 -41.72 12.61 26.06
N GLN A 34 -42.40 11.47 26.07
CA GLN A 34 -43.82 11.38 26.47
C GLN A 34 -44.03 11.77 27.94
N GLN A 35 -43.10 11.40 28.82
CA GLN A 35 -43.18 11.71 30.24
C GLN A 35 -42.91 13.19 30.53
N LYS A 36 -42.02 13.82 29.77
CA LYS A 36 -41.78 15.27 29.82
C LYS A 36 -43.04 16.07 29.44
N GLU A 37 -43.78 15.61 28.43
CA GLU A 37 -45.06 16.22 28.05
C GLU A 37 -46.14 16.04 29.12
N ALA A 38 -46.20 14.87 29.77
CA ALA A 38 -47.14 14.62 30.86
C ALA A 38 -46.89 15.51 32.08
N ALA A 39 -45.62 15.71 32.46
CA ALA A 39 -45.23 16.59 33.58
C ALA A 39 -45.54 18.09 33.35
N ALA A 40 -45.75 18.50 32.09
CA ALA A 40 -46.13 19.87 31.73
C ALA A 40 -47.64 20.14 31.88
N LEU A 41 -48.46 19.10 32.03
CA LEU A 41 -49.93 19.19 32.09
C LEU A 41 -50.50 19.10 33.51
N GLU A 42 -49.66 18.91 34.54
CA GLU A 42 -50.13 18.84 35.93
C GLU A 42 -50.59 20.22 36.44
N PRO A 43 -51.74 20.30 37.14
CA PRO A 43 -52.23 21.55 37.72
C PRO A 43 -51.26 22.07 38.79
N ARG A 44 -51.01 23.38 38.79
CA ARG A 44 -50.08 24.07 39.70
C ARG A 44 -50.70 25.33 40.28
N VAL A 45 -50.45 25.61 41.56
CA VAL A 45 -50.76 26.87 42.23
C VAL A 45 -49.93 27.93 41.54
N THR A 46 -50.60 28.90 40.96
CA THR A 46 -49.96 29.97 40.20
C THR A 46 -49.59 31.13 41.12
N GLU A 47 -48.60 31.94 40.71
CA GLU A 47 -48.23 33.16 41.45
C GLU A 47 -49.41 34.13 41.62
N LEU A 48 -50.41 34.08 40.73
CA LEU A 48 -51.65 34.85 40.80
C LEU A 48 -52.56 34.40 41.96
N ASP A 49 -52.71 33.09 42.18
CA ASP A 49 -53.54 32.52 43.27
C ASP A 49 -53.04 32.97 44.65
N VAL A 50 -51.72 33.05 44.82
CA VAL A 50 -51.08 33.45 46.09
C VAL A 50 -51.16 34.97 46.29
N GLN A 51 -51.07 35.76 45.22
CA GLN A 51 -51.17 37.22 45.30
C GLN A 51 -52.57 37.70 45.69
N GLU A 52 -53.66 37.13 45.16
CA GLU A 52 -55.02 37.59 45.48
C GLU A 52 -55.39 37.40 46.96
N VAL A 53 -54.91 36.30 47.56
CA VAL A 53 -55.03 36.00 48.99
C VAL A 53 -54.22 36.99 49.85
N LEU A 54 -52.96 37.25 49.49
CA LEU A 54 -52.05 38.11 50.28
C LEU A 54 -52.50 39.59 50.32
N HIS A 55 -53.27 40.06 49.33
CA HIS A 55 -53.81 41.42 49.31
C HIS A 55 -55.11 41.59 50.12
N GLY A 56 -55.51 40.58 50.91
CA GLY A 56 -56.67 40.66 51.82
C GLY A 56 -58.02 40.72 51.11
N LYS A 57 -58.08 40.36 49.83
CA LYS A 57 -59.30 40.29 49.02
C LYS A 57 -59.94 38.90 49.00
N GLY A 58 -59.20 37.87 49.42
CA GLY A 58 -59.68 36.50 49.42
C GLY A 58 -60.62 36.20 50.59
N SER A 59 -61.69 35.47 50.32
CA SER A 59 -62.57 34.92 51.36
C SER A 59 -61.85 33.83 52.18
N LEU A 60 -62.33 33.55 53.39
CA LEU A 60 -61.78 32.47 54.22
C LEU A 60 -61.89 31.11 53.51
N GLU A 61 -62.96 30.89 52.74
CA GLU A 61 -63.15 29.70 51.92
C GLU A 61 -62.09 29.58 50.82
N GLU A 62 -61.76 30.67 50.12
CA GLU A 62 -60.73 30.69 49.06
C GLU A 62 -59.33 30.39 49.61
N LEU A 63 -59.00 30.92 50.79
CA LEU A 63 -57.74 30.62 51.47
C LEU A 63 -57.65 29.14 51.86
N GLN A 64 -58.75 28.56 52.34
CA GLN A 64 -58.82 27.16 52.70
C GLN A 64 -58.71 26.25 51.46
N GLU A 65 -59.32 26.63 50.35
CA GLU A 65 -59.21 25.92 49.07
C GLU A 65 -57.79 25.98 48.48
N ILE A 66 -57.11 27.12 48.61
CA ILE A 66 -55.70 27.26 48.19
C ILE A 66 -54.77 26.45 49.10
N TYR A 67 -55.03 26.42 50.40
CA TYR A 67 -54.27 25.59 51.34
C TYR A 67 -54.37 24.10 51.00
N VAL A 68 -55.58 23.61 50.71
CA VAL A 68 -55.80 22.21 50.30
C VAL A 68 -55.09 21.91 48.99
N ARG A 69 -55.23 22.77 47.97
CA ARG A 69 -54.53 22.60 46.68
C ARG A 69 -53.01 22.60 46.83
N LEU A 70 -52.45 23.50 47.63
CA LEU A 70 -51.02 23.55 47.89
C LEU A 70 -50.52 22.29 48.63
N GLN A 71 -51.32 21.77 49.55
CA GLN A 71 -51.02 20.52 50.24
C GLN A 71 -51.06 19.31 49.29
N GLU A 72 -52.04 19.27 48.38
CA GLU A 72 -52.13 18.26 47.33
C GLU A 72 -50.95 18.35 46.34
N GLU A 73 -50.52 19.56 45.98
CA GLU A 73 -49.36 19.78 45.13
C GLU A 73 -48.04 19.38 45.79
N LEU A 74 -47.86 19.67 47.08
CA LEU A 74 -46.69 19.19 47.84
C LEU A 74 -46.64 17.65 47.85
N GLN A 75 -47.78 16.98 48.07
CA GLN A 75 -47.84 15.52 48.02
C GLN A 75 -47.59 14.97 46.61
N SER A 76 -48.09 15.65 45.57
CA SER A 76 -47.81 15.30 44.17
C SER A 76 -46.34 15.45 43.82
N LEU A 77 -45.72 16.56 44.27
CA LEU A 77 -44.31 16.86 44.08
C LEU A 77 -43.43 15.81 44.75
N ASP A 78 -43.66 15.48 46.02
CA ASP A 78 -42.92 14.42 46.73
C ASP A 78 -43.04 13.06 46.01
N GLY A 79 -44.22 12.76 45.49
CA GLY A 79 -44.47 11.55 44.69
C GLY A 79 -43.71 11.55 43.36
N SER A 80 -43.65 12.70 42.69
CA SER A 80 -42.89 12.87 41.44
C SER A 80 -41.38 12.84 41.67
N GLU A 81 -40.89 13.45 42.75
CA GLU A 81 -39.47 13.46 43.13
C GLU A 81 -38.98 12.03 43.41
N SER A 82 -39.76 11.26 44.15
CA SER A 82 -39.47 9.83 44.41
C SER A 82 -39.43 9.01 43.13
N ARG A 83 -40.32 9.29 42.15
CA ARG A 83 -40.30 8.62 40.84
C ARG A 83 -39.07 8.98 40.03
N TYR A 84 -38.72 10.27 39.96
CA TYR A 84 -37.53 10.72 39.23
C TYR A 84 -36.25 10.19 39.86
N GLN A 85 -36.17 10.08 41.19
CA GLN A 85 -35.04 9.43 41.87
C GLN A 85 -34.87 7.98 41.45
N ASN A 86 -35.96 7.19 41.48
CA ASN A 86 -35.91 5.79 41.03
C ASN A 86 -35.51 5.68 39.55
N GLU A 87 -36.00 6.58 38.70
CA GLU A 87 -35.68 6.58 37.27
C GLU A 87 -34.22 6.96 37.00
N ILE A 88 -33.67 7.92 37.77
CA ILE A 88 -32.25 8.26 37.72
C ILE A 88 -31.40 7.06 38.13
N GLU A 89 -31.75 6.35 39.21
CA GLU A 89 -31.05 5.14 39.63
C GLU A 89 -31.10 4.03 38.57
N GLU A 90 -32.26 3.84 37.92
CA GLU A 90 -32.41 2.88 36.82
C GLU A 90 -31.57 3.27 35.59
N MET A 91 -31.54 4.56 35.23
CA MET A 91 -30.71 5.07 34.14
C MET A 91 -29.22 4.91 34.43
N GLU A 92 -28.77 5.23 35.66
CA GLU A 92 -27.37 5.05 36.07
C GLU A 92 -26.93 3.59 35.97
N LYS A 93 -27.81 2.66 36.40
CA LYS A 93 -27.57 1.23 36.25
C LYS A 93 -27.46 0.82 34.79
N LYS A 94 -28.36 1.28 33.91
CA LYS A 94 -28.33 0.99 32.48
C LYS A 94 -27.06 1.54 31.80
N ILE A 95 -26.60 2.73 32.20
CA ILE A 95 -25.35 3.32 31.72
C ILE A 95 -24.13 2.48 32.14
N ALA A 96 -24.12 1.95 33.36
CA ALA A 96 -23.05 1.07 33.84
C ALA A 96 -22.99 -0.24 33.03
N GLU A 97 -24.14 -0.88 32.80
CA GLU A 97 -24.24 -2.08 31.97
C GLU A 97 -23.78 -1.83 30.52
N MET A 98 -24.13 -0.68 29.94
CA MET A 98 -23.67 -0.30 28.60
C MET A 98 -22.15 -0.07 28.54
N LYS A 99 -21.55 0.51 29.58
CA LYS A 99 -20.09 0.70 29.62
C LYS A 99 -19.34 -0.63 29.67
N GLU A 100 -19.81 -1.57 30.48
CA GLU A 100 -19.22 -2.92 30.57
C GLU A 100 -19.36 -3.67 29.24
N GLN A 101 -20.50 -3.55 28.56
CA GLN A 101 -20.67 -4.11 27.22
C GLN A 101 -19.74 -3.46 26.19
N ALA A 102 -19.56 -2.14 26.22
CA ALA A 102 -18.64 -1.44 25.32
C ALA A 102 -17.19 -1.92 25.45
N GLU A 103 -16.73 -2.20 26.67
CA GLU A 103 -15.40 -2.79 26.91
C GLU A 103 -15.25 -4.17 26.28
N SER A 104 -16.31 -5.00 26.28
CA SER A 104 -16.29 -6.33 25.64
C SER A 104 -16.18 -6.28 24.10
N PHE A 105 -16.57 -5.16 23.48
CA PHE A 105 -16.40 -4.95 22.04
C PHE A 105 -14.96 -4.52 21.68
N GLY A 106 -14.18 -3.99 22.61
CA GLY A 106 -12.78 -3.63 22.37
C GLY A 106 -11.88 -4.82 22.00
N ASP A 107 -12.25 -6.03 22.39
CA ASP A 107 -11.53 -7.26 22.00
C ASP A 107 -12.02 -7.82 20.64
N ALA A 108 -13.18 -7.38 20.14
CA ALA A 108 -13.68 -7.77 18.83
C ALA A 108 -12.78 -7.28 17.70
N ASP A 109 -12.29 -6.04 17.80
CA ASP A 109 -11.39 -5.44 16.82
C ASP A 109 -10.02 -6.13 16.78
N LYS A 110 -9.51 -6.54 17.94
CA LYS A 110 -8.27 -7.33 18.03
C LYS A 110 -8.43 -8.69 17.36
N ILE A 111 -9.53 -9.40 17.64
CA ILE A 111 -9.82 -10.70 17.02
C ILE A 111 -9.98 -10.54 15.50
N ALA A 112 -10.63 -9.47 15.03
CA ALA A 112 -10.76 -9.21 13.60
C ALA A 112 -9.40 -8.99 12.93
N ALA A 113 -8.50 -8.23 13.56
CA ALA A 113 -7.15 -8.00 13.06
C ALA A 113 -6.31 -9.30 13.06
N GLU A 114 -6.39 -10.11 14.12
CA GLU A 114 -5.71 -11.40 14.20
C GLU A 114 -6.15 -12.36 13.09
N VAL A 115 -7.46 -12.40 12.79
CA VAL A 115 -8.02 -13.25 11.73
C VAL A 115 -7.59 -12.79 10.34
N GLU A 116 -7.46 -11.48 10.12
CA GLU A 116 -6.94 -10.94 8.87
C GLU A 116 -5.47 -11.35 8.67
N GLU A 117 -4.65 -11.24 9.72
CA GLU A 117 -3.25 -11.66 9.69
C GLU A 117 -3.11 -13.18 9.48
N GLU A 118 -3.91 -14.01 10.16
CA GLU A 118 -3.94 -15.46 9.92
C GLU A 118 -4.30 -15.79 8.48
N ALA A 119 -5.26 -15.07 7.88
CA ALA A 119 -5.65 -15.27 6.48
C ALA A 119 -4.51 -14.89 5.51
N LYS A 120 -3.75 -13.84 5.81
CA LYS A 120 -2.55 -13.47 5.03
C LYS A 120 -1.48 -14.55 5.13
N VAL A 121 -1.21 -15.04 6.34
CA VAL A 121 -0.23 -16.13 6.58
C VAL A 121 -0.62 -17.38 5.79
N LEU A 122 -1.90 -17.77 5.82
CA LEU A 122 -2.39 -18.94 5.07
C LEU A 122 -2.16 -18.79 3.56
N LYS A 123 -2.46 -17.61 2.98
CA LYS A 123 -2.22 -17.35 1.56
C LYS A 123 -0.74 -17.42 1.20
N MET A 124 0.14 -16.91 2.08
CA MET A 124 1.58 -16.99 1.87
C MET A 124 2.08 -18.44 1.95
N GLN A 125 1.55 -19.24 2.86
CA GLN A 125 1.88 -20.67 2.97
C GLN A 125 1.44 -21.44 1.73
N GLN A 126 0.21 -21.25 1.24
CA GLN A 126 -0.25 -21.85 0.00
C GLN A 126 0.66 -21.50 -1.19
N ARG A 127 1.04 -20.23 -1.30
CA ARG A 127 1.97 -19.80 -2.36
C ARG A 127 3.34 -20.44 -2.22
N ARG A 128 3.84 -20.60 -0.98
CA ARG A 128 5.10 -21.31 -0.72
C ARG A 128 5.01 -22.75 -1.19
N ASP A 129 3.93 -23.46 -0.83
CA ASP A 129 3.74 -24.87 -1.18
C ASP A 129 3.62 -25.06 -2.69
N GLU A 130 2.91 -24.17 -3.39
CA GLU A 130 2.86 -24.15 -4.86
C GLU A 130 4.25 -24.00 -5.49
N LEU A 131 5.06 -23.07 -4.97
CA LEU A 131 6.41 -22.84 -5.46
C LEU A 131 7.33 -24.03 -5.14
N GLU A 132 7.23 -24.57 -3.94
CA GLU A 132 8.01 -25.73 -3.48
C GLU A 132 7.70 -26.98 -4.32
N ALA A 133 6.47 -27.12 -4.84
CA ALA A 133 6.10 -28.18 -5.77
C ALA A 133 6.70 -28.00 -7.18
N VAL A 134 6.82 -26.76 -7.67
CA VAL A 134 7.31 -26.49 -9.05
C VAL A 134 8.83 -26.43 -9.15
N VAL A 135 9.52 -26.03 -8.07
CA VAL A 135 11.00 -25.92 -8.06
C VAL A 135 11.71 -27.20 -8.50
N PRO A 136 11.36 -28.41 -8.01
CA PRO A 136 12.03 -29.65 -8.43
C PRO A 136 11.91 -29.93 -9.93
N GLU A 137 10.76 -29.63 -10.54
CA GLU A 137 10.55 -29.84 -11.98
C GLU A 137 11.42 -28.89 -12.81
N LEU A 138 11.53 -27.62 -12.40
CA LEU A 138 12.39 -26.64 -13.06
C LEU A 138 13.86 -27.00 -12.93
N GLU A 139 14.31 -27.44 -11.75
CA GLU A 139 15.67 -27.90 -11.54
C GLU A 139 15.99 -29.13 -12.40
N HIS A 140 15.06 -30.09 -12.49
CA HIS A 140 15.25 -31.26 -13.33
C HIS A 140 15.35 -30.87 -14.81
N ARG A 141 14.48 -29.96 -15.27
CA ARG A 141 14.52 -29.45 -16.65
C ARG A 141 15.84 -28.72 -16.94
N GLN A 142 16.33 -27.93 -16.00
CA GLN A 142 17.61 -27.24 -16.13
C GLN A 142 18.75 -28.24 -16.29
N ARG A 143 18.84 -29.24 -15.40
CA ARG A 143 19.87 -30.29 -15.49
C ARG A 143 19.83 -31.03 -16.83
N ASN A 144 18.63 -31.33 -17.34
CA ASN A 144 18.47 -32.00 -18.64
C ASN A 144 18.95 -31.13 -19.80
N LEU A 145 18.66 -29.83 -19.78
CA LEU A 145 19.12 -28.89 -20.80
C LEU A 145 20.64 -28.72 -20.77
N GLU A 146 21.24 -28.63 -19.58
CA GLU A 146 22.69 -28.57 -19.39
C GLU A 146 23.38 -29.83 -19.91
N ALA A 147 22.84 -31.02 -19.58
CA ALA A 147 23.35 -32.28 -20.10
C ALA A 147 23.29 -32.33 -21.63
N ARG A 148 22.17 -31.90 -22.22
CA ARG A 148 22.00 -31.88 -23.69
C ARG A 148 22.94 -30.90 -24.36
N LEU A 149 23.19 -29.74 -23.74
CA LEU A 149 24.13 -28.75 -24.23
C LEU A 149 25.55 -29.30 -24.22
N ASN A 150 25.96 -29.96 -23.14
CA ASN A 150 27.26 -30.62 -23.05
C ASN A 150 27.40 -31.72 -24.11
N GLU A 151 26.38 -32.56 -24.30
CA GLU A 151 26.38 -33.59 -25.34
C GLU A 151 26.54 -32.99 -26.74
N LEU A 152 25.82 -31.92 -27.06
CA LEU A 152 25.94 -31.22 -28.35
C LEU A 152 27.33 -30.58 -28.51
N GLN A 153 27.91 -30.03 -27.44
CA GLN A 153 29.27 -29.51 -27.47
C GLN A 153 30.29 -30.60 -27.73
N ASP A 154 30.15 -31.76 -27.11
CA ASP A 154 31.03 -32.90 -27.33
C ASP A 154 30.88 -33.48 -28.74
N GLN A 155 29.65 -33.54 -29.27
CA GLN A 155 29.40 -33.88 -30.68
C GLN A 155 30.06 -32.89 -31.63
N LEU A 156 29.98 -31.60 -31.33
CA LEU A 156 30.61 -30.57 -32.15
C LEU A 156 32.15 -30.63 -32.08
N ARG A 157 32.72 -30.90 -30.91
CA ARG A 157 34.17 -31.03 -30.71
C ARG A 157 34.74 -32.30 -31.33
N SER A 158 33.99 -33.40 -31.25
CA SER A 158 34.36 -34.68 -31.87
C SER A 158 34.16 -34.68 -33.38
N ASN A 159 33.41 -33.71 -33.93
CA ASN A 159 33.28 -33.55 -35.37
C ASN A 159 34.62 -33.10 -35.99
N PRO A 160 35.27 -33.95 -36.82
CA PRO A 160 36.55 -33.63 -37.44
C PRO A 160 36.46 -32.44 -38.41
N GLU A 161 35.32 -32.21 -39.05
CA GLU A 161 35.12 -31.06 -39.95
C GLU A 161 35.12 -29.73 -39.18
N TYR A 162 34.51 -29.70 -37.99
CA TYR A 162 34.52 -28.52 -37.13
C TYR A 162 35.93 -28.25 -36.59
N ALA A 163 36.67 -29.29 -36.21
CA ALA A 163 38.06 -29.16 -35.80
C ALA A 163 38.96 -28.63 -36.94
N ALA A 164 38.77 -29.14 -38.16
CA ALA A 164 39.47 -28.67 -39.35
C ALA A 164 39.14 -27.19 -39.66
N TYR A 165 37.86 -26.84 -39.64
CA TYR A 165 37.40 -25.46 -39.82
C TYR A 165 38.03 -24.49 -38.80
N GLN A 166 38.07 -24.89 -37.52
CA GLN A 166 38.72 -24.09 -36.46
C GLN A 166 40.23 -23.94 -36.69
N ALA A 167 40.91 -24.98 -37.18
CA ALA A 167 42.32 -24.90 -37.54
C ALA A 167 42.55 -23.96 -38.74
N ASP A 168 41.70 -24.04 -39.75
CA ASP A 168 41.75 -23.16 -40.93
C ASP A 168 41.49 -21.70 -40.56
N LEU A 169 40.54 -21.43 -39.66
CA LEU A 169 40.30 -20.09 -39.13
C LEU A 169 41.56 -19.50 -38.49
N LYS A 170 42.22 -20.25 -37.59
CA LYS A 170 43.47 -19.81 -36.95
C LYS A 170 44.59 -19.59 -37.97
N LYS A 171 44.71 -20.47 -38.96
CA LYS A 171 45.71 -20.33 -40.03
C LYS A 171 45.46 -19.07 -40.85
N LEU A 172 44.21 -18.77 -41.16
CA LEU A 172 43.81 -17.60 -41.91
C LEU A 172 44.10 -16.31 -41.13
N GLU A 173 43.88 -16.31 -39.82
CA GLU A 173 44.24 -15.21 -38.93
C GLU A 173 45.75 -14.95 -38.92
N MET A 174 46.58 -15.98 -38.73
CA MET A 174 48.04 -15.85 -38.81
C MET A 174 48.50 -15.32 -40.16
N LEU A 175 47.94 -15.82 -41.27
CA LEU A 175 48.28 -15.34 -42.61
C LEU A 175 47.88 -13.89 -42.86
N ARG A 176 46.79 -13.41 -42.24
CA ARG A 176 46.40 -11.99 -42.29
C ARG A 176 47.42 -11.13 -41.54
N GLU A 177 47.86 -11.56 -40.36
CA GLU A 177 48.88 -10.86 -39.59
C GLU A 177 50.23 -10.83 -40.32
N GLU A 178 50.67 -11.96 -40.88
CA GLU A 178 51.90 -12.02 -41.66
C GLU A 178 51.85 -11.13 -42.90
N ASN A 179 50.73 -11.12 -43.63
CA ASN A 179 50.54 -10.22 -44.77
C ASN A 179 50.62 -8.76 -44.33
N ALA A 180 49.99 -8.40 -43.21
CA ALA A 180 50.05 -7.04 -42.69
C ALA A 180 51.50 -6.63 -42.37
N ARG A 181 52.26 -7.52 -41.72
CA ARG A 181 53.68 -7.29 -41.43
C ARG A 181 54.53 -7.14 -42.70
N ARG A 182 54.35 -8.04 -43.68
CA ARG A 182 55.09 -7.97 -44.95
C ARG A 182 54.75 -6.71 -45.74
N LYS A 183 53.49 -6.28 -45.75
CA LYS A 183 53.10 -5.02 -46.39
C LYS A 183 53.78 -3.83 -45.74
N ALA A 184 53.83 -3.78 -44.42
CA ALA A 184 54.55 -2.73 -43.70
C ALA A 184 56.06 -2.76 -44.02
N GLU A 185 56.68 -3.94 -44.07
CA GLU A 185 58.10 -4.07 -44.43
C GLU A 185 58.38 -3.61 -45.88
N ILE A 186 57.50 -3.97 -46.82
CA ILE A 186 57.60 -3.50 -48.21
C ILE A 186 57.49 -1.98 -48.27
N GLU A 187 56.54 -1.38 -47.57
CA GLU A 187 56.35 0.07 -47.54
C GLU A 187 57.59 0.80 -46.97
N GLU A 188 58.19 0.27 -45.91
CA GLU A 188 59.43 0.82 -45.36
C GLU A 188 60.60 0.68 -46.34
N ARG A 189 60.78 -0.49 -46.97
CA ARG A 189 61.81 -0.67 -48.00
C ARG A 189 61.58 0.22 -49.22
N GLU A 190 60.34 0.44 -49.62
CA GLU A 190 60.00 1.38 -50.69
C GLU A 190 60.37 2.81 -50.32
N LYS A 191 60.13 3.25 -49.08
CA LYS A 191 60.59 4.57 -48.61
C LYS A 191 62.12 4.72 -48.71
N GLU A 192 62.86 3.66 -48.39
CA GLU A 192 64.33 3.67 -48.41
C GLU A 192 64.93 3.58 -49.83
N THR A 193 64.29 2.81 -50.71
CA THR A 193 64.83 2.48 -52.04
C THR A 193 64.21 3.29 -53.18
N ASN A 194 63.11 4.00 -52.92
CA ASN A 194 62.49 4.86 -53.92
C ASN A 194 63.28 6.17 -54.08
N TYR A 195 64.23 6.16 -55.01
CA TYR A 195 65.00 7.34 -55.39
C TYR A 195 64.29 8.23 -56.43
N GLU A 196 63.06 7.93 -56.87
CA GLU A 196 62.39 8.77 -57.86
C GLU A 196 62.16 10.22 -57.40
N PRO A 197 61.80 10.49 -56.13
CA PRO A 197 61.75 11.85 -55.61
C PRO A 197 63.10 12.57 -55.74
N LEU A 198 64.21 11.89 -55.42
CA LEU A 198 65.56 12.43 -55.52
C LEU A 198 65.95 12.67 -57.00
N LYS A 199 65.67 11.72 -57.90
CA LYS A 199 65.91 11.88 -59.34
C LYS A 199 65.09 13.04 -59.91
N ALA A 200 63.84 13.20 -59.50
CA ALA A 200 62.99 14.31 -59.91
C ALA A 200 63.59 15.66 -59.47
N GLU A 201 64.08 15.74 -58.23
CA GLU A 201 64.73 16.94 -57.72
C GLU A 201 66.05 17.25 -58.43
N VAL A 202 66.88 16.24 -58.71
CA VAL A 202 68.10 16.39 -59.52
C VAL A 202 67.78 16.91 -60.92
N ARG A 203 66.74 16.37 -61.58
CA ARG A 203 66.27 16.88 -62.88
C ARG A 203 65.83 18.35 -62.78
N ARG A 204 65.09 18.71 -61.73
CA ARG A 204 64.65 20.10 -61.45
C ARG A 204 65.83 21.05 -61.26
N LEU A 205 66.79 20.68 -60.41
CA LEU A 205 68.00 21.47 -60.15
C LEU A 205 68.86 21.63 -61.39
N ARG A 206 68.99 20.57 -62.21
CA ARG A 206 69.70 20.64 -63.49
C ARG A 206 69.04 21.64 -64.44
N ALA A 207 67.71 21.64 -64.54
CA ALA A 207 66.99 22.61 -65.35
C ALA A 207 67.26 24.06 -64.89
N LEU A 208 67.14 24.32 -63.59
CA LEU A 208 67.41 25.64 -63.00
C LEU A 208 68.87 26.10 -63.20
N TYR A 209 69.83 25.18 -63.07
CA TYR A 209 71.24 25.49 -63.30
C TYR A 209 71.49 25.85 -64.77
N ASN A 210 70.93 25.07 -65.70
CA ASN A 210 71.06 25.33 -67.14
C ASN A 210 70.46 26.69 -67.52
N GLU A 211 69.27 27.02 -67.00
CA GLU A 211 68.65 28.34 -67.19
C GLU A 211 69.55 29.48 -66.70
N ARG A 212 70.14 29.33 -65.50
CA ARG A 212 71.08 30.32 -64.95
C ARG A 212 72.36 30.43 -65.77
N LEU A 213 72.88 29.32 -66.29
CA LEU A 213 74.08 29.31 -67.12
C LEU A 213 73.83 30.04 -68.45
N VAL A 214 72.71 29.73 -69.11
CA VAL A 214 72.26 30.43 -70.33
C VAL A 214 72.11 31.93 -70.06
N ALA A 215 71.44 32.30 -68.96
CA ALA A 215 71.27 33.71 -68.58
C ALA A 215 72.60 34.45 -68.31
N LYS A 216 73.62 33.76 -67.76
CA LYS A 216 74.97 34.32 -67.58
C LYS A 216 75.73 34.46 -68.89
N LEU A 217 75.57 33.50 -69.81
CA LEU A 217 76.21 33.54 -71.13
C LEU A 217 75.64 34.64 -72.03
N ILE A 218 74.35 34.97 -71.87
CA ILE A 218 73.68 36.08 -72.60
C ILE A 218 74.10 37.47 -72.06
N LYS A 219 74.64 37.56 -70.84
CA LYS A 219 75.07 38.81 -70.20
C LYS A 219 76.56 39.16 -70.39
N LYS A 220 77.32 38.35 -71.10
CA LYS A 220 78.70 38.65 -71.56
C LYS A 220 78.66 39.12 -73.00
#